data_AF-A0A257A9B6-F1
#
_entry.id   AF-A0A257A9B6-F1
#
_cell.length_a   1.000
_cell.length_b   1.000
_cell.length_c   1.000
_cell.angle_alpha   90.00
_cell.angle_beta   90.00
_cell.angle_gamma   90.00
#
_symmetry.space_group_name_H-M   'P 1'
#
loop_
_entity.id
_entity.type
_entity.pdbx_description
1 polymer ?
#
loop_
_entity_poly.entity_id
_entity_poly.type
_entity_poly.pdbx_seq_one_letter_code
_entity_poly.pdbx_strand_id
1 'polypeptide(L)'
;MYEEYKVINCNMLLTLMFAELEKIFGKQISCTVAYYLGRALGNAIHNVTRKPEYSPLLIKRIFNELAKIGVVKYFRFQEINGGIPCIEFTGINMPMCRGRAKYPIIRGLADALSENGFFSVSYKGEGRVRIAMFVK
;
A
#
# COMPACT_ATOMS: atom_id res chain seq x y z
N MET A 1 12.80 32.50 3.89
CA MET A 1 14.09 31.86 3.56
C MET A 1 14.06 30.36 3.89
N TYR A 2 12.99 29.68 3.46
CA TYR A 2 12.81 28.23 3.57
C TYR A 2 12.12 27.87 2.26
N GLU A 3 12.88 27.45 1.26
CA GLU A 3 12.40 26.65 0.12
C GLU A 3 13.54 26.42 -0.87
N GLU A 4 14.65 25.87 -0.38
CA GLU A 4 15.42 24.93 -1.18
C GLU A 4 15.05 23.52 -0.70
N TYR A 5 13.80 23.11 -0.94
CA TYR A 5 13.46 21.71 -0.82
C TYR A 5 14.21 20.97 -1.94
N LYS A 6 15.39 20.45 -1.62
CA LYS A 6 15.94 19.29 -2.33
C LYS A 6 14.79 18.30 -2.46
N VAL A 7 14.41 17.97 -3.70
CA VAL A 7 13.39 16.96 -3.97
C VAL A 7 13.87 15.66 -3.34
N ILE A 8 13.39 15.36 -2.13
CA ILE A 8 13.76 14.15 -1.41
C ILE A 8 13.06 13.00 -2.14
N ASN A 9 13.86 12.10 -2.70
CA ASN A 9 13.33 10.88 -3.30
C ASN A 9 12.83 9.95 -2.18
N CYS A 10 11.53 10.03 -1.88
CA CYS A 10 10.88 9.25 -0.81
C CYS A 10 11.08 7.74 -0.99
N ASN A 11 11.15 7.24 -2.23
CA ASN A 11 11.43 5.83 -2.49
C ASN A 11 12.85 5.44 -2.04
N MET A 12 13.83 6.31 -2.31
CA MET A 12 15.21 6.12 -1.85
C MET A 12 15.30 6.17 -0.32
N LEU A 13 14.62 7.12 0.33
CA LEU A 13 14.56 7.18 1.80
C LEU A 13 13.93 5.93 2.41
N LEU A 14 12.80 5.47 1.86
CA LEU A 14 12.11 4.29 2.35
C LEU A 14 13.00 3.05 2.23
N THR A 15 13.71 2.93 1.10
CA THR A 15 14.69 1.86 0.86
C THR A 15 15.84 1.92 1.87
N LEU A 16 16.40 3.10 2.13
CA LEU A 16 17.48 3.30 3.10
C LEU A 16 17.04 3.00 4.53
N MET A 17 15.85 3.45 4.93
CA MET A 17 15.29 3.20 6.26
C MET A 17 15.16 1.69 6.51
N PHE A 18 14.59 0.94 5.57
CA PHE A 18 14.49 -0.51 5.72
C PHE A 18 15.87 -1.18 5.70
N ALA A 19 16.82 -0.66 4.92
CA ALA A 19 18.19 -1.17 4.91
C ALA A 19 18.90 -1.03 6.26
N GLU A 20 18.73 0.11 6.93
CA GLU A 20 19.25 0.29 8.28
C GLU A 20 18.50 -0.59 9.31
N LEU A 21 17.18 -0.74 9.20
CA LEU A 21 16.42 -1.65 10.06
C LEU A 21 16.88 -3.11 9.93
N GLU A 22 17.18 -3.57 8.70
CA GLU A 22 17.72 -4.92 8.50
C GLU A 22 19.11 -5.10 9.11
N LYS A 23 19.99 -4.09 8.99
CA LYS A 23 21.33 -4.13 9.61
C LYS A 23 21.26 -4.24 11.13
N ILE A 24 20.35 -3.49 11.75
CA ILE A 24 20.25 -3.40 13.22
C ILE A 24 19.49 -4.60 13.80
N PHE A 25 18.32 -4.92 13.25
CA PHE A 25 17.38 -5.87 13.85
C PHE A 25 17.30 -7.20 13.10
N GLY A 26 17.98 -7.31 11.97
CA GLY A 26 17.86 -8.45 11.08
C GLY A 26 16.56 -8.43 10.29
N LYS A 27 16.53 -9.31 9.31
CA LYS A 27 15.53 -9.32 8.24
C LYS A 27 14.12 -9.69 8.68
N GLN A 28 13.97 -10.59 9.65
CA GLN A 28 12.64 -11.02 10.08
C GLN A 28 11.89 -9.88 10.76
N ILE A 29 12.58 -9.11 11.60
CA ILE A 29 12.02 -7.93 12.27
C ILE A 29 11.74 -6.84 11.24
N SER A 30 12.66 -6.55 10.32
CA SER A 30 12.43 -5.52 9.28
C SER A 30 11.23 -5.85 8.37
N CYS A 31 11.07 -7.12 7.97
CA CYS A 31 9.89 -7.57 7.22
C CYS A 31 8.59 -7.43 8.02
N THR A 32 8.65 -7.68 9.33
CA THR A 32 7.49 -7.56 10.23
C THR A 32 7.09 -6.11 10.40
N VAL A 33 8.05 -5.20 10.57
CA VAL A 33 7.84 -3.75 10.60
C VAL A 33 7.21 -3.28 9.28
N ALA A 34 7.74 -3.72 8.14
CA ALA A 34 7.18 -3.40 6.82
C ALA A 34 5.73 -3.88 6.68
N TYR A 35 5.42 -5.08 7.18
CA TYR A 35 4.06 -5.61 7.19
C TYR A 35 3.12 -4.75 8.04
N TYR A 36 3.51 -4.40 9.26
CA TYR A 36 2.68 -3.58 10.14
C TYR A 36 2.54 -2.13 9.66
N LEU A 37 3.55 -1.58 8.99
CA LEU A 37 3.42 -0.31 8.27
C LEU A 37 2.32 -0.41 7.20
N GLY A 38 2.31 -1.50 6.43
CA GLY A 38 1.25 -1.82 5.49
C GLY A 38 -0.13 -1.88 6.14
N ARG A 39 -0.28 -2.63 7.24
CA ARG A 39 -1.55 -2.74 7.97
C ARG A 39 -2.02 -1.38 8.48
N ALA A 40 -1.13 -0.58 9.05
CA ALA A 40 -1.46 0.76 9.54
C ALA A 40 -1.98 1.65 8.41
N LEU A 41 -1.34 1.61 7.23
CA LEU A 41 -1.81 2.32 6.04
C LEU A 41 -3.20 1.83 5.60
N GLY A 42 -3.42 0.52 5.52
CA GLY A 42 -4.73 -0.05 5.14
C GLY A 42 -5.85 0.35 6.11
N ASN A 43 -5.58 0.31 7.42
CA ASN A 43 -6.53 0.76 8.44
C ASN A 43 -6.83 2.26 8.35
N ALA A 44 -5.81 3.08 8.09
CA ALA A 44 -6.00 4.52 7.89
C ALA A 44 -6.87 4.81 6.66
N ILE A 45 -6.62 4.11 5.55
CA ILE A 45 -7.44 4.19 4.33
C ILE A 45 -8.88 3.81 4.68
N HIS A 46 -9.10 2.64 5.29
CA HIS A 46 -10.44 2.18 5.68
C HIS A 46 -11.18 3.21 6.54
N ASN A 47 -10.51 3.77 7.56
CA ASN A 47 -11.11 4.73 8.48
C ASN A 47 -11.57 6.03 7.80
N VAL A 48 -10.91 6.43 6.72
CA VAL A 48 -11.28 7.59 5.92
C VAL A 48 -12.37 7.22 4.91
N THR A 49 -12.35 6.01 4.36
CA THR A 49 -13.27 5.58 3.29
C THR A 49 -14.65 5.18 3.78
N ARG A 50 -14.80 4.87 5.07
CA ARG A 50 -16.11 4.55 5.69
C ARG A 50 -16.99 5.78 5.95
N LYS A 51 -16.46 7.00 5.78
CA LYS A 51 -17.23 8.23 6.06
C LYS A 51 -18.23 8.50 4.92
N PRO A 52 -19.45 9.00 5.21
CA PRO A 52 -20.49 9.22 4.19
C PRO A 52 -20.07 10.19 3.07
N GLU A 53 -19.15 11.10 3.36
CA GLU A 53 -18.60 12.11 2.43
C GLU A 53 -17.51 11.55 1.50
N TYR A 54 -17.33 10.23 1.50
CA TYR A 54 -16.25 9.58 0.79
C TYR A 54 -16.41 9.65 -0.73
N SER A 55 -15.42 10.25 -1.40
CA SER A 55 -15.31 10.25 -2.86
C SER A 55 -14.34 9.16 -3.35
N PRO A 56 -14.72 8.35 -4.36
CA PRO A 56 -13.79 7.42 -5.02
C PRO A 56 -12.50 8.08 -5.54
N LEU A 57 -12.53 9.39 -5.83
CA LEU A 57 -11.36 10.18 -6.22
C LEU A 57 -10.30 10.24 -5.11
N LEU A 58 -10.69 10.14 -3.84
CA LEU A 58 -9.77 10.17 -2.71
C LEU A 58 -8.88 8.92 -2.66
N ILE A 59 -9.42 7.72 -2.87
CA ILE A 59 -8.56 6.52 -2.93
C ILE A 59 -7.65 6.61 -4.16
N LYS A 60 -8.13 7.09 -5.31
CA LYS A 60 -7.26 7.33 -6.47
C LYS A 60 -6.10 8.27 -6.13
N ARG A 61 -6.35 9.35 -5.38
CA ARG A 61 -5.30 10.25 -4.86
C ARG A 61 -4.34 9.53 -3.90
N ILE A 62 -4.85 8.74 -2.95
CA ILE A 62 -4.02 7.99 -2.02
C ILE A 62 -3.08 7.03 -2.77
N PHE A 63 -3.59 6.24 -3.72
CA PHE A 63 -2.76 5.31 -4.49
C PHE A 63 -1.76 6.01 -5.42
N ASN A 64 -2.09 7.21 -5.94
CA ASN A 64 -1.12 8.07 -6.62
C ASN A 64 0.03 8.46 -5.70
N GLU A 65 -0.25 8.88 -4.47
CA GLU A 65 0.80 9.24 -3.50
C GLU A 65 1.62 8.02 -3.08
N LEU A 66 0.97 6.86 -2.84
CA LEU A 66 1.67 5.60 -2.58
C LEU A 66 2.60 5.19 -3.72
N ALA A 67 2.26 5.52 -4.97
CA ALA A 67 3.13 5.29 -6.11
C ALA A 67 4.33 6.24 -6.13
N LYS A 68 4.11 7.53 -5.86
CA LYS A 68 5.18 8.54 -5.79
C LYS A 68 6.22 8.22 -4.71
N ILE A 69 5.80 7.69 -3.56
CA ILE A 69 6.72 7.32 -2.47
C ILE A 69 7.36 5.94 -2.64
N GLY A 70 7.06 5.20 -3.71
CA GLY A 70 7.67 3.90 -3.98
C GLY A 70 7.10 2.72 -3.19
N VAL A 71 5.89 2.82 -2.65
CA VAL A 71 5.19 1.68 -2.04
C VAL A 71 4.50 0.85 -3.14
N VAL A 72 3.84 1.54 -4.07
CA VAL A 72 3.11 0.93 -5.20
C VAL A 72 3.88 1.17 -6.49
N LYS A 73 4.11 0.12 -7.28
CA LYS A 73 4.77 0.22 -8.60
C LYS A 73 3.80 0.74 -9.66
N TYR A 74 2.59 0.21 -9.65
CA TYR A 74 1.54 0.48 -10.63
C TYR A 74 0.20 0.33 -9.96
N PHE A 75 -0.76 1.16 -10.35
CA PHE A 75 -2.16 0.92 -10.04
C PHE A 75 -3.06 1.32 -11.21
N ARG A 76 -4.23 0.70 -11.27
CA ARG A 76 -5.29 0.95 -12.24
C ARG A 76 -6.60 1.09 -11.50
N PHE A 77 -7.32 2.16 -11.80
CA PHE A 77 -8.71 2.31 -11.41
C PHE A 77 -9.58 1.84 -12.57
N GLN A 78 -10.58 1.00 -12.30
CA GLN A 78 -11.51 0.48 -13.29
C GLN A 78 -12.85 0.13 -12.63
N GLU A 79 -13.89 -0.02 -13.42
CA GLU A 79 -15.17 -0.57 -12.96
C GLU A 79 -15.26 -2.05 -13.34
N ILE A 80 -15.84 -2.86 -12.46
CA ILE A 80 -16.11 -4.29 -12.70
C ILE A 80 -17.59 -4.58 -12.45
N ASN A 81 -18.10 -5.67 -13.03
CA ASN A 81 -19.44 -6.21 -12.74
C ASN A 81 -20.56 -5.15 -12.68
N GLY A 82 -20.72 -4.34 -13.73
CA GLY A 82 -21.84 -3.40 -13.84
C GLY A 82 -21.66 -2.06 -13.11
N GLY A 83 -20.41 -1.63 -12.86
CA GLY A 83 -20.13 -0.28 -12.33
C GLY A 83 -19.47 -0.26 -10.94
N ILE A 84 -19.10 -1.43 -10.38
CA ILE A 84 -18.44 -1.50 -9.07
C ILE A 84 -17.03 -0.93 -9.18
N PRO A 85 -16.69 0.12 -8.44
CA PRO A 85 -15.36 0.70 -8.45
C PRO A 85 -14.31 -0.32 -7.96
N CYS A 86 -13.21 -0.45 -8.69
CA CYS A 86 -12.17 -1.42 -8.43
C CYS A 86 -10.79 -0.80 -8.64
N ILE A 87 -9.83 -1.19 -7.78
CA ILE A 87 -8.43 -0.81 -7.89
C ILE A 87 -7.58 -2.05 -7.95
N GLU A 88 -6.79 -2.17 -9.01
CA GLU A 88 -5.76 -3.18 -9.13
C GLU A 88 -4.40 -2.51 -8.99
N PHE A 89 -3.55 -2.98 -8.10
CA PHE A 89 -2.24 -2.40 -7.86
C PHE A 89 -1.19 -3.48 -7.62
N THR A 90 0.06 -3.13 -7.89
CA THR A 90 1.21 -4.01 -7.66
C THR A 90 2.22 -3.30 -6.77
N GLY A 91 2.75 -4.02 -5.79
CA GLY A 91 3.81 -3.52 -4.91
C GLY A 91 5.15 -3.34 -5.58
N ILE A 92 5.99 -2.54 -4.95
CA ILE A 92 7.44 -2.68 -5.10
C ILE A 92 7.89 -3.80 -4.18
N ASN A 93 8.63 -4.76 -4.73
CA ASN A 93 9.26 -5.77 -3.89
C ASN A 93 10.39 -5.08 -3.15
N MET A 94 10.28 -4.98 -1.82
CA MET A 94 11.42 -4.49 -1.06
C MET A 94 12.55 -5.52 -1.16
N PRO A 95 13.76 -5.12 -1.58
CA PRO A 95 14.87 -6.04 -1.87
C PRO A 95 15.31 -6.88 -0.66
N MET A 96 14.82 -6.50 0.52
CA MET A 96 15.09 -7.06 1.84
C MET A 96 14.36 -8.40 2.08
N CYS A 97 13.26 -8.65 1.37
CA CYS A 97 12.39 -9.80 1.61
C CYS A 97 12.75 -11.03 0.76
N ARG A 98 13.93 -11.65 0.95
CA ARG A 98 14.17 -13.00 0.39
C ARG A 98 13.54 -14.08 1.30
N GLY A 99 12.32 -14.56 0.99
CA GLY A 99 11.58 -15.56 1.78
C GLY A 99 10.09 -15.63 1.44
N ARG A 100 9.27 -16.32 2.27
CA ARG A 100 7.82 -16.58 2.01
C ARG A 100 6.95 -15.32 1.86
N ALA A 101 7.35 -14.16 2.40
CA ALA A 101 6.57 -12.93 2.31
C ALA A 101 7.18 -11.96 1.30
N LYS A 102 6.95 -12.22 0.01
CA LYS A 102 7.17 -11.19 -1.03
C LYS A 102 6.22 -10.02 -0.74
N TYR A 103 6.69 -8.77 -0.84
CA TYR A 103 5.86 -7.55 -0.72
C TYR A 103 5.17 -7.33 0.65
N PRO A 104 5.90 -7.22 1.77
CA PRO A 104 5.31 -7.14 3.12
C PRO A 104 4.37 -5.95 3.32
N ILE A 105 4.72 -4.75 2.82
CA ILE A 105 3.86 -3.56 2.95
C ILE A 105 2.53 -3.78 2.22
N ILE A 106 2.57 -4.29 1.00
CA ILE A 106 1.35 -4.54 0.22
C ILE A 106 0.49 -5.61 0.86
N ARG A 107 1.11 -6.67 1.39
CA ARG A 107 0.38 -7.70 2.11
C ARG A 107 -0.32 -7.14 3.35
N GLY A 108 0.39 -6.35 4.16
CA GLY A 108 -0.22 -5.72 5.33
C GLY A 108 -1.37 -4.79 4.96
N LEU A 109 -1.20 -3.98 3.90
CA LEU A 109 -2.23 -3.08 3.40
C LEU A 109 -3.47 -3.85 2.93
N ALA A 110 -3.26 -4.93 2.18
CA ALA A 110 -4.33 -5.76 1.63
C ALA A 110 -5.06 -6.56 2.72
N ASP A 111 -4.34 -7.13 3.69
CA ASP A 111 -4.93 -7.83 4.85
C ASP A 111 -5.82 -6.87 5.65
N ALA A 112 -5.34 -5.67 5.97
CA ALA A 112 -6.11 -4.67 6.69
C ALA A 112 -7.39 -4.25 5.91
N LEU A 113 -7.31 -4.06 4.60
CA LEU A 113 -8.50 -3.73 3.82
C LEU A 113 -9.51 -4.89 3.76
N SER A 114 -9.02 -6.14 3.72
CA SER A 114 -9.85 -7.35 3.67
C SER A 114 -10.63 -7.60 4.98
N GLU A 115 -10.02 -7.31 6.13
CA GLU A 115 -10.60 -7.57 7.46
C GLU A 115 -11.81 -6.66 7.77
N ASN A 116 -11.98 -5.57 7.01
CA ASN A 116 -12.93 -4.52 7.35
C ASN A 116 -14.28 -4.59 6.60
N GLY A 117 -14.54 -5.65 5.80
CA GLY A 117 -15.84 -5.95 5.18
C GLY A 117 -16.35 -4.97 4.11
N PHE A 118 -15.76 -3.79 3.99
CA PHE A 118 -16.08 -2.75 3.00
C PHE A 118 -15.40 -3.00 1.64
N PHE A 119 -14.32 -3.77 1.67
CA PHE A 119 -13.50 -4.09 0.51
C PHE A 119 -13.48 -5.61 0.30
N SER A 120 -13.66 -6.06 -0.95
CA SER A 120 -13.23 -7.41 -1.32
C SER A 120 -11.82 -7.34 -1.89
N VAL A 121 -10.91 -8.02 -1.23
CA VAL A 121 -9.50 -8.06 -1.61
C VAL A 121 -9.19 -9.41 -2.24
N SER A 122 -8.56 -9.40 -3.40
CA SER A 122 -8.08 -10.60 -4.08
C SER A 122 -6.60 -10.50 -4.44
N TYR A 123 -5.83 -11.49 -4.01
CA TYR A 123 -4.41 -11.61 -4.32
C TYR A 123 -4.25 -12.31 -5.68
N LYS A 124 -3.50 -11.68 -6.59
CA LYS A 124 -3.23 -12.19 -7.94
C LYS A 124 -1.82 -12.77 -8.10
N GLY A 125 -1.05 -12.85 -7.01
CA GLY A 125 0.34 -13.27 -7.01
C GLY A 125 1.31 -12.11 -7.30
N GLU A 126 2.60 -12.32 -7.05
CA GLU A 126 3.67 -11.36 -7.34
C GLU A 126 3.44 -9.94 -6.78
N GLY A 127 2.80 -9.82 -5.61
CA GLY A 127 2.53 -8.51 -5.01
C GLY A 127 1.43 -7.73 -5.70
N ARG A 128 0.69 -8.36 -6.62
CA ARG A 128 -0.50 -7.81 -7.27
C ARG A 128 -1.73 -8.09 -6.43
N VAL A 129 -2.47 -7.03 -6.14
CA VAL A 129 -3.67 -7.04 -5.32
C VAL A 129 -4.76 -6.29 -6.06
N ARG A 130 -5.97 -6.85 -6.04
CA ARG A 130 -7.17 -6.18 -6.53
C ARG A 130 -8.14 -5.96 -5.37
N ILE A 131 -8.59 -4.73 -5.22
CA ILE A 131 -9.58 -4.28 -4.24
C ILE A 131 -10.85 -3.89 -4.99
N ALA A 132 -11.95 -4.59 -4.76
CA ALA A 132 -13.29 -4.17 -5.15
C ALA A 132 -13.93 -3.41 -3.99
N MET A 133 -14.54 -2.26 -4.29
CA MET A 133 -15.14 -1.37 -3.31
C MET A 133 -16.66 -1.50 -3.39
N PHE A 134 -17.29 -2.05 -2.36
CA PHE A 134 -18.75 -2.08 -2.28
C PHE A 134 -19.21 -0.81 -1.58
N VAL A 135 -19.61 0.18 -2.35
CA VAL A 135 -20.30 1.36 -1.81
C VAL A 135 -21.65 0.85 -1.29
N LYS A 136 -21.86 0.92 0.03
CA LYS A 136 -23.19 0.74 0.63
C LYS A 136 -23.91 2.08 0.66
#